data_AF-A0A9P9JFB4-F1
#
_entry.id   AF-A0A9P9JFB4-F1
#
_cell.length_a   1.000
_cell.length_b   1.000
_cell.length_c   1.000
_cell.angle_alpha   90.00
_cell.angle_beta   90.00
_cell.angle_gamma   90.00
#
_symmetry.space_group_name_H-M   'P 1'
#
loop_
_entity.id
_entity.type
_entity.pdbx_description
1 polymer ?
#
loop_
_entity_poly.entity_id
_entity_poly.type
_entity_poly.pdbx_seq_one_letter_code
_entity_poly.pdbx_strand_id
1 'polypeptide(L)'
;MPVSREQIQRLVDAFITNFNIPSAEKQIAIRSPKCVQRTLPASIGDPDRSNEEYAELFGAFVLAKIRNFNIGLAPGSVPIIDEANQTAVLHMRSTGDSDHGPYANEYMFILKVNKEGTLLDQVVEFMDSGYLKSFIQAVSGV
;
A
#
# COMPACT_ATOMS: atom_id res chain seq x y z
N MET A 1 -9.43 -14.12 22.08
CA MET A 1 -10.09 -14.82 20.94
C MET A 1 -9.18 -14.68 19.74
N PRO A 2 -9.07 -15.69 18.85
CA PRO A 2 -8.36 -15.53 17.60
C PRO A 2 -9.01 -14.43 16.75
N VAL A 3 -8.22 -13.76 15.92
CA VAL A 3 -8.73 -12.74 14.99
C VAL A 3 -9.52 -13.44 13.89
N SER A 4 -10.78 -13.05 13.68
CA SER A 4 -11.63 -13.67 12.67
C SER A 4 -11.35 -13.16 11.25
N ARG A 5 -11.69 -13.96 10.25
CA ARG A 5 -11.67 -13.56 8.84
C ARG A 5 -12.37 -12.23 8.60
N GLU A 6 -13.53 -12.00 9.21
CA GLU A 6 -14.30 -10.76 9.05
C GLU A 6 -13.55 -9.54 9.62
N GLN A 7 -12.81 -9.71 10.71
CA GLN A 7 -11.97 -8.64 11.25
C GLN A 7 -10.86 -8.25 10.27
N ILE A 8 -10.18 -9.25 9.69
CA ILE A 8 -9.13 -9.02 8.70
C ILE A 8 -9.71 -8.39 7.43
N GLN A 9 -10.86 -8.89 6.95
CA GLN A 9 -11.53 -8.33 5.77
C GLN A 9 -11.90 -6.87 5.97
N ARG A 10 -12.42 -6.47 7.13
CA ARG A 10 -12.70 -5.05 7.43
C ARG A 10 -11.46 -4.17 7.32
N LEU A 11 -10.30 -4.67 7.75
CA LEU A 11 -9.04 -3.92 7.62
C LEU A 11 -8.54 -3.87 6.18
N VAL A 12 -8.74 -4.92 5.39
CA VAL A 12 -8.48 -4.91 3.94
C VAL A 12 -9.34 -3.85 3.25
N ASP A 13 -10.64 -3.83 3.53
CA ASP A 13 -11.57 -2.87 2.93
C ASP A 13 -11.22 -1.43 3.32
N ALA A 14 -10.89 -1.22 4.60
CA ALA A 14 -10.43 0.06 5.11
C ALA A 14 -9.09 0.50 4.50
N PHE A 15 -8.16 -0.44 4.30
CA PHE A 15 -6.87 -0.19 3.65
C PHE A 15 -7.10 0.36 2.23
N ILE A 16 -7.87 -0.36 1.41
CA ILE A 16 -8.17 0.06 0.03
C ILE A 16 -8.94 1.39 0.02
N THR A 17 -9.94 1.54 0.89
CA THR A 17 -10.73 2.78 0.98
C THR A 17 -9.85 3.98 1.31
N ASN A 18 -9.01 3.85 2.33
CA ASN A 18 -8.12 4.93 2.75
C ASN A 18 -7.07 5.27 1.69
N PHE A 19 -6.54 4.27 0.98
CA PHE A 19 -5.56 4.47 -0.08
C PHE A 19 -6.09 5.33 -1.24
N ASN A 20 -7.40 5.30 -1.46
CA ASN A 20 -8.10 6.10 -2.48
C ASN A 20 -8.47 7.52 -2.01
N ILE A 21 -8.14 7.90 -0.78
CA ILE A 21 -8.33 9.26 -0.28
C ILE A 21 -7.01 10.01 -0.42
N PRO A 22 -6.98 11.20 -1.06
CA PRO A 22 -5.75 11.98 -1.25
C PRO A 22 -5.29 12.65 0.05
N SER A 23 -4.88 11.85 1.02
CA SER A 23 -4.48 12.27 2.37
C SER A 23 -3.44 11.31 2.94
N ALA A 24 -2.28 11.85 3.34
CA ALA A 24 -1.24 11.08 4.01
C ALA A 24 -1.69 10.54 5.37
N GLU A 25 -2.53 11.30 6.11
CA GLU A 25 -3.12 10.86 7.37
C GLU A 25 -3.98 9.60 7.18
N LYS A 26 -4.77 9.54 6.09
CA LYS A 26 -5.58 8.37 5.79
C LYS A 26 -4.76 7.12 5.50
N GLN A 27 -3.58 7.26 4.88
CA GLN A 27 -2.70 6.12 4.60
C GLN A 27 -2.22 5.38 5.85
N ILE A 28 -2.16 6.08 6.98
CA ILE A 28 -1.67 5.55 8.25
C ILE A 28 -2.76 5.36 9.31
N ALA A 29 -4.02 5.73 9.01
CA ALA A 29 -5.10 5.78 10.00
C ALA A 29 -5.46 4.43 10.64
N ILE A 30 -5.21 3.30 9.94
CA ILE A 30 -5.49 1.94 10.45
C ILE A 30 -4.23 1.18 10.84
N ARG A 31 -3.10 1.86 10.94
CA ARG A 31 -1.82 1.28 11.32
C ARG A 31 -1.62 1.42 12.82
N SER A 32 -1.02 0.42 13.46
CA SER A 32 -0.60 0.54 14.85
C SER A 32 0.54 1.57 14.97
N PRO A 33 0.76 2.17 16.15
CA PRO A 33 1.84 3.15 16.34
C PRO A 33 3.25 2.61 16.03
N LYS A 34 3.41 1.28 15.99
CA LYS A 34 4.68 0.60 15.69
C LYS A 34 4.67 -0.10 14.32
N CYS A 35 3.68 0.20 13.48
CA CYS A 35 3.58 -0.42 12.16
C CYS A 35 4.80 -0.07 11.32
N VAL A 36 5.28 -1.07 10.58
CA VAL A 36 6.41 -0.92 9.65
C VAL A 36 5.89 -1.08 8.22
N GLN A 37 6.22 -0.12 7.36
CA GLN A 37 6.14 -0.28 5.91
C GLN A 37 7.43 -0.91 5.40
N ARG A 38 7.32 -1.99 4.63
CA ARG A 38 8.44 -2.60 3.93
C ARG A 38 8.19 -2.59 2.43
N THR A 39 9.08 -1.93 1.68
CA THR A 39 9.04 -1.90 0.22
C THR A 39 9.90 -3.02 -0.35
N LEU A 40 9.36 -3.75 -1.32
CA LEU A 40 10.00 -4.83 -2.05
C LEU A 40 9.78 -4.63 -3.57
N PRO A 41 10.61 -5.25 -4.44
CA PRO A 41 11.76 -6.12 -4.12
C PRO A 41 12.93 -5.39 -3.45
N ALA A 42 13.78 -6.13 -2.74
CA ALA A 42 14.96 -5.58 -2.06
C ALA A 42 15.93 -4.84 -3.00
N SER A 43 15.89 -5.15 -4.30
CA SER A 43 16.67 -4.45 -5.33
C SER A 43 16.29 -2.96 -5.50
N ILE A 44 15.12 -2.53 -5.00
CA ILE A 44 14.77 -1.10 -4.93
C ILE A 44 15.70 -0.37 -3.94
N GLY A 45 16.21 -1.07 -2.92
CA GLY A 45 17.08 -0.47 -1.89
C GLY A 45 16.36 0.47 -0.94
N ASP A 46 15.03 0.41 -0.90
CA ASP A 46 14.21 1.21 0.00
C ASP A 46 14.30 0.68 1.45
N PRO A 47 14.52 1.56 2.44
CA PRO A 47 14.51 1.14 3.85
C PRO A 47 13.09 0.84 4.33
N ASP A 48 13.00 0.04 5.40
CA ASP A 48 11.78 -0.05 6.20
C ASP A 48 11.44 1.33 6.77
N ARG A 49 10.16 1.72 6.77
CA ARG A 49 9.68 3.04 7.19
C ARG A 49 8.66 2.96 8.33
N SER A 50 8.69 3.94 9.23
CA SER A 50 7.63 4.20 10.21
C SER A 50 6.37 4.76 9.54
N ASN A 51 5.31 4.97 10.32
CA ASN A 51 4.11 5.64 9.82
C ASN A 51 4.40 7.08 9.37
N GLU A 52 5.17 7.83 10.16
CA GLU A 52 5.53 9.21 9.85
C GLU A 52 6.33 9.28 8.55
N GLU A 53 7.40 8.48 8.45
CA GLU A 53 8.26 8.43 7.26
C GLU A 53 7.48 8.00 6.01
N TYR A 54 6.56 7.05 6.15
CA TYR A 54 5.71 6.61 5.04
C TYR A 54 4.70 7.68 4.61
N ALA A 55 4.06 8.37 5.57
CA ALA A 55 3.12 9.44 5.29
C ALA A 55 3.80 10.61 4.55
N GLU A 56 5.01 10.98 4.98
CA GLU A 56 5.84 11.98 4.30
C GLU A 56 6.18 11.56 2.87
N LEU A 57 6.66 10.33 2.67
CA LEU A 57 6.96 9.79 1.34
C LEU A 57 5.73 9.81 0.42
N PHE A 58 4.59 9.32 0.93
CA PHE A 58 3.35 9.28 0.16
C PHE A 58 2.88 10.67 -0.25
N GLY A 59 2.98 11.65 0.64
CA GLY A 59 2.68 13.05 0.34
C GLY A 59 3.64 13.64 -0.70
N ALA A 60 4.95 13.45 -0.52
CA ALA A 60 5.97 14.02 -1.38
C ALA A 60 6.01 13.40 -2.78
N PHE A 61 5.61 12.12 -2.91
CA PHE A 61 5.64 11.41 -4.19
C PHE A 61 4.25 11.26 -4.79
N VAL A 62 3.37 10.48 -4.17
CA VAL A 62 2.07 10.11 -4.76
C VAL A 62 1.18 11.35 -4.90
N LEU A 63 0.94 12.07 -3.81
CA LEU A 63 0.03 13.23 -3.83
C LEU A 63 0.58 14.39 -4.66
N ALA A 64 1.90 14.57 -4.71
CA ALA A 64 2.53 15.66 -5.44
C ALA A 64 2.65 15.40 -6.95
N LYS A 65 2.77 14.13 -7.38
CA LYS A 65 3.08 13.77 -8.79
C LYS A 65 1.93 13.09 -9.52
N ILE A 66 0.95 12.54 -8.82
CA ILE A 66 -0.13 11.75 -9.39
C ILE A 66 -1.48 12.32 -8.97
N ARG A 67 -2.28 12.75 -9.95
CA ARG A 67 -3.66 13.19 -9.79
C ARG A 67 -4.61 12.02 -10.05
N ASN A 68 -5.83 12.11 -9.53
CA ASN A 68 -6.88 11.08 -9.72
C ASN A 68 -6.37 9.67 -9.39
N PHE A 69 -5.48 9.56 -8.39
CA PHE A 69 -4.92 8.29 -7.98
C PHE A 69 -6.05 7.37 -7.51
N ASN A 70 -6.06 6.14 -8.03
CA ASN A 70 -6.96 5.09 -7.62
C ASN A 70 -6.18 3.79 -7.47
N ILE A 71 -6.54 2.97 -6.50
CA ILE A 71 -5.99 1.63 -6.31
C ILE A 71 -7.08 0.68 -5.86
N GLY A 72 -7.00 -0.56 -6.34
CA GLY A 72 -7.94 -1.61 -5.97
C GLY A 72 -7.39 -2.98 -6.27
N LEU A 73 -8.18 -4.01 -5.96
CA LEU A 73 -7.86 -5.38 -6.35
C LEU A 73 -7.75 -5.47 -7.87
N ALA A 74 -6.73 -6.18 -8.35
CA ALA A 74 -6.58 -6.45 -9.76
C ALA A 74 -7.77 -7.28 -10.29
N PRO A 75 -8.12 -7.17 -11.58
CA PRO A 75 -9.25 -7.90 -12.15
C PRO A 75 -9.18 -9.41 -11.88
N GLY A 76 -10.26 -9.98 -11.34
CA GLY A 76 -10.36 -11.41 -11.01
C GLY A 76 -9.63 -11.84 -9.73
N SER A 77 -8.94 -10.92 -9.04
CA SER A 77 -8.27 -11.20 -7.77
C SER A 77 -9.23 -11.05 -6.59
N VAL A 78 -8.97 -11.83 -5.54
CA VAL A 78 -9.64 -11.73 -4.23
C VAL A 78 -8.59 -11.70 -3.13
N PRO A 79 -8.89 -11.12 -1.95
CA PRO A 79 -8.00 -11.19 -0.80
C PRO A 79 -7.77 -12.65 -0.37
N ILE A 80 -6.51 -13.03 -0.17
CA ILE A 80 -6.15 -14.29 0.46
C ILE A 80 -5.94 -14.02 1.94
N ILE A 81 -6.84 -14.54 2.79
CA ILE A 81 -6.81 -14.32 4.23
C ILE A 81 -6.33 -15.59 4.94
N ASP A 82 -5.29 -15.44 5.76
CA ASP A 82 -4.76 -16.46 6.67
C ASP A 82 -5.05 -16.04 8.12
N GLU A 83 -6.08 -16.62 8.71
CA GLU A 83 -6.51 -16.33 10.08
C GLU A 83 -5.49 -16.82 11.12
N ALA A 84 -4.82 -17.94 10.85
CA ALA A 84 -3.84 -18.53 11.77
C ALA A 84 -2.63 -17.61 11.93
N ASN A 85 -2.24 -16.93 10.86
CA ASN A 85 -1.15 -15.96 10.87
C ASN A 85 -1.63 -14.50 10.88
N GLN A 86 -2.93 -14.22 10.93
CA GLN A 86 -3.45 -12.85 10.99
C GLN A 86 -2.95 -11.98 9.82
N THR A 87 -2.90 -12.57 8.62
CA THR A 87 -2.39 -11.91 7.42
C THR A 87 -3.41 -11.90 6.30
N ALA A 88 -3.33 -10.88 5.45
CA ALA A 88 -4.01 -10.83 4.16
C ALA A 88 -3.00 -10.55 3.04
N VAL A 89 -3.13 -11.26 1.92
CA VAL A 89 -2.36 -11.02 0.70
C VAL A 89 -3.28 -10.47 -0.38
N LEU A 90 -2.90 -9.36 -1.00
CA LEU A 90 -3.71 -8.65 -1.99
C LEU A 90 -2.92 -8.48 -3.28
N HIS A 91 -3.49 -8.93 -4.40
CA HIS A 91 -3.03 -8.51 -5.72
C HIS A 91 -3.77 -7.24 -6.13
N MET A 92 -3.04 -6.13 -6.23
CA MET A 92 -3.60 -4.81 -6.49
C MET A 92 -3.02 -4.15 -7.73
N ARG A 93 -3.79 -3.24 -8.32
CA ARG A 93 -3.36 -2.32 -9.37
C ARG A 93 -3.74 -0.90 -9.02
N SER A 94 -2.85 0.02 -9.32
CA SER A 94 -3.10 1.46 -9.19
C SER A 94 -3.11 2.13 -10.55
N THR A 95 -3.85 3.23 -10.64
CA THR A 95 -3.91 4.11 -11.81
C THR A 95 -3.92 5.57 -11.37
N GLY A 96 -3.53 6.47 -12.26
CA GLY A 96 -3.68 7.90 -12.05
C GLY A 96 -3.16 8.71 -13.24
N ASP A 97 -3.16 10.03 -13.10
CA ASP A 97 -2.71 10.98 -14.12
C ASP A 97 -1.45 11.70 -13.64
N SER A 98 -0.41 11.77 -14.48
CA SER A 98 0.79 12.57 -14.22
C SER A 98 1.03 13.56 -15.36
N ASP A 99 1.93 14.52 -15.16
CA ASP A 99 2.34 15.45 -16.22
C ASP A 99 3.08 14.76 -17.38
N HIS A 100 3.52 13.52 -17.18
CA HIS A 100 4.26 12.71 -18.15
C HIS A 100 3.41 11.59 -18.75
N GLY A 101 2.09 11.64 -18.56
CA GLY A 101 1.13 10.64 -19.05
C GLY A 101 0.49 9.82 -17.92
N PRO A 102 -0.27 8.77 -18.29
CA PRO A 102 -0.98 7.95 -17.31
C PRO A 102 -0.01 7.14 -16.43
N TYR A 103 -0.27 7.16 -15.13
CA TYR A 103 0.34 6.27 -14.15
C TYR A 103 -0.46 4.97 -14.04
N ALA A 104 0.21 3.81 -14.06
CA ALA A 104 -0.42 2.50 -13.89
C ALA A 104 0.59 1.47 -13.36
N ASN A 105 0.44 1.04 -12.12
CA ASN A 105 1.39 0.10 -11.49
C ASN A 105 0.66 -1.12 -10.87
N GLU A 106 1.41 -2.18 -10.58
CA GLU A 106 0.90 -3.46 -10.04
C GLU A 106 1.69 -3.87 -8.79
N TYR A 107 0.99 -4.51 -7.84
CA TYR A 107 1.52 -4.77 -6.50
C TYR A 107 0.99 -6.06 -5.88
N MET A 108 1.84 -6.79 -5.17
CA MET A 108 1.41 -7.68 -4.08
C MET A 108 1.57 -6.97 -2.74
N PHE A 109 0.49 -6.85 -1.99
CA PHE A 109 0.54 -6.42 -0.60
C PHE A 109 0.42 -7.62 0.34
N ILE A 110 1.17 -7.59 1.45
CA ILE A 110 0.95 -8.45 2.61
C ILE A 110 0.65 -7.55 3.80
N LEU A 111 -0.57 -7.65 4.32
CA LEU A 111 -1.02 -6.91 5.49
C LEU A 111 -0.97 -7.84 6.70
N LYS A 112 -0.21 -7.45 7.73
CA LYS A 112 -0.20 -8.15 9.03
C LYS A 112 -1.08 -7.40 10.00
N VAL A 113 -2.05 -8.09 10.58
CA VAL A 113 -2.97 -7.55 11.57
C VAL A 113 -2.42 -7.78 12.98
N ASN A 114 -2.68 -6.83 13.88
CA ASN A 114 -2.32 -6.95 15.29
C ASN A 114 -3.12 -8.06 16.00
N LYS A 115 -2.73 -8.37 17.24
CA LYS A 115 -3.34 -9.45 18.03
C LYS A 115 -4.82 -9.23 18.30
N GLU A 116 -5.25 -7.98 18.34
CA GLU A 116 -6.61 -7.56 18.65
C GLU A 116 -7.53 -7.59 17.42
N GLY A 117 -6.99 -7.66 16.21
CA GLY A 117 -7.78 -7.66 14.98
C GLY A 117 -8.35 -6.28 14.63
N THR A 118 -7.65 -5.21 15.02
CA THR A 118 -8.15 -3.82 14.94
C THR A 118 -7.24 -2.88 14.16
N LEU A 119 -5.96 -3.20 14.01
CA LEU A 119 -4.96 -2.37 13.33
C LEU A 119 -3.96 -3.23 12.56
N LEU A 120 -3.23 -2.62 11.63
CA LEU A 120 -2.12 -3.23 10.91
C LEU A 120 -0.80 -3.02 11.68
N ASP A 121 -0.06 -4.09 11.93
CA ASP A 121 1.29 -4.04 12.52
C ASP A 121 2.39 -4.05 11.45
N GLN A 122 2.09 -4.45 10.22
CA GLN A 122 3.03 -4.40 9.11
C GLN A 122 2.29 -4.32 7.79
N VAL A 123 2.88 -3.56 6.87
CA VAL A 123 2.49 -3.51 5.46
C VAL A 123 3.73 -3.82 4.63
N VAL A 124 3.72 -4.96 3.95
CA VAL A 124 4.74 -5.28 2.94
C VAL A 124 4.15 -4.97 1.57
N GLU A 125 4.86 -4.20 0.78
CA GLU A 125 4.47 -3.77 -0.56
C GLU A 125 5.52 -4.26 -1.55
N PHE A 126 5.18 -5.28 -2.34
CA PHE A 126 5.98 -5.72 -3.47
C PHE A 126 5.39 -5.11 -4.74
N MET A 127 6.12 -4.24 -5.41
CA MET A 127 5.65 -3.51 -6.59
C MET A 127 6.36 -3.95 -7.88
N ASP A 128 5.75 -3.67 -9.04
CA ASP A 128 6.46 -3.70 -10.32
C ASP A 128 7.52 -2.57 -10.33
N SER A 129 8.72 -2.96 -9.91
CA SER A 129 9.88 -2.07 -9.83
C SER A 129 10.42 -1.65 -11.19
N GLY A 130 10.16 -2.43 -12.25
CA GLY A 130 10.54 -2.07 -13.61
C GLY A 130 9.72 -0.87 -14.08
N TYR A 131 8.39 -0.95 -13.91
CA TYR A 131 7.50 0.16 -14.20
C TYR A 131 7.81 1.40 -13.34
N LEU A 132 7.93 1.23 -12.02
CA LEU A 132 8.19 2.35 -11.12
C LEU A 132 9.48 3.10 -11.49
N LYS A 133 10.55 2.38 -11.84
CA LYS A 133 11.82 3.00 -12.25
C LYS A 133 11.64 3.85 -13.51
N SER A 134 10.97 3.33 -14.53
CA SER A 134 10.68 4.08 -15.75
C SER A 134 9.82 5.32 -15.49
N PHE A 135 8.82 5.20 -14.60
CA PHE A 135 7.99 6.33 -14.20
C PHE A 135 8.79 7.40 -13.46
N ILE A 136 9.62 7.02 -12.48
CA ILE A 136 10.47 7.96 -11.73
C ILE A 136 11.41 8.73 -12.66
N GLN A 137 12.03 8.05 -13.63
CA GLN A 137 12.88 8.71 -14.64
C GLN A 137 12.09 9.76 -15.43
N ALA A 138 10.90 9.41 -15.90
CA ALA A 138 10.04 10.35 -16.64
C ALA A 138 9.68 11.60 -15.82
N VAL A 139 9.29 11.44 -14.55
CA VAL A 139 8.80 12.56 -13.71
C VAL A 139 9.91 13.35 -12.99
N SER A 140 11.13 12.80 -12.92
CA SER A 140 12.28 13.49 -12.32
C SER A 140 13.04 14.36 -13.33
N GLY A 141 12.74 14.22 -14.62
CA GLY A 141 13.43 14.97 -15.69
C GLY A 141 14.91 14.59 -15.85
N VAL A 142 15.30 13.39 -15.38
CA VAL A 142 16.66 12.82 -15.46
C VAL A 142 16.62 11.50 -16.22
#